data_AF-A0A7Y3R8Q9-F1
#
_entry.id   AF-A0A7Y3R8Q9-F1
#
_cell.length_a   1.000
_cell.length_b   1.000
_cell.length_c   1.000
_cell.angle_alpha   90.00
_cell.angle_beta   90.00
_cell.angle_gamma   90.00
#
_symmetry.space_group_name_H-M   'P 1'
#
loop_
_entity.id
_entity.type
_entity.pdbx_description
1 polymer ?
#
loop_
_entity_poly.entity_id
_entity_poly.type
_entity_poly.pdbx_seq_one_letter_code
_entity_poly.pdbx_strand_id
1 'polypeptide(L)'
;MRTAFATFLLTLSISSCGVFESLNSNTAIKPKEKFVLGNNKHGVFKTHLKNEGITVLKIYQAPIDGGSYSPIMLQPQETATVKTAKNTALIIENTGEEYASVTLKVRGDLNLGMSYNNQ
;
A
#
# COMPACT_ATOMS: atom_id res chain seq x y z
N MET A 1 -59.46 22.76 10.45
CA MET A 1 -58.14 23.29 10.05
C MET A 1 -57.12 22.62 10.98
N ARG A 2 -56.33 21.66 10.47
CA ARG A 2 -54.89 21.80 10.16
C ARG A 2 -54.07 22.10 11.43
N THR A 3 -53.07 21.34 11.88
CA THR A 3 -52.27 20.24 11.33
C THR A 3 -51.43 19.70 12.49
N ALA A 4 -51.11 18.41 12.46
CA ALA A 4 -50.27 17.70 13.42
C ALA A 4 -48.84 18.27 13.52
N PHE A 5 -48.25 18.20 14.71
CA PHE A 5 -46.79 18.27 14.88
C PHE A 5 -46.33 17.12 15.78
N ALA A 6 -46.29 15.93 15.18
CA ALA A 6 -45.48 14.82 15.65
C ALA A 6 -44.03 15.09 15.23
N THR A 7 -43.23 15.70 16.10
CA THR A 7 -41.82 15.94 15.81
C THR A 7 -40.99 14.73 16.22
N PHE A 8 -40.92 13.83 15.27
CA PHE A 8 -39.99 12.71 15.09
C PHE A 8 -38.54 13.14 15.39
N LEU A 9 -38.00 12.69 16.53
CA LEU A 9 -36.58 12.85 16.87
C LEU A 9 -35.80 11.72 16.17
N LEU A 10 -35.55 11.88 14.87
CA LEU A 10 -34.82 10.90 14.07
C LEU A 10 -33.31 11.07 14.26
N THR A 11 -32.75 10.09 14.95
CA THR A 11 -31.37 9.57 14.89
C THR A 11 -30.50 10.07 13.72
N LEU A 12 -29.43 10.82 14.03
CA LEU A 12 -28.23 10.91 13.20
C LEU A 12 -27.06 10.24 13.92
N SER A 13 -27.08 8.91 13.94
CA SER A 13 -25.87 8.12 14.16
C SER A 13 -25.11 8.08 12.84
N ILE A 14 -24.38 9.15 12.50
CA ILE A 14 -23.43 9.13 11.39
C ILE A 14 -22.21 8.37 11.89
N SER A 15 -22.30 7.03 11.88
CA SER A 15 -21.18 6.14 12.11
C SER A 15 -20.14 6.45 11.04
N SER A 16 -19.09 7.20 11.38
CA SER A 16 -17.95 7.42 10.49
C SER A 16 -17.16 6.11 10.35
N CYS A 17 -17.64 5.20 9.49
CA CYS A 17 -16.77 4.21 8.87
C CYS A 17 -15.75 4.99 8.03
N GLY A 18 -14.58 5.31 8.59
CA GLY A 18 -13.55 6.00 7.82
C GLY A 18 -12.38 6.61 8.59
N VAL A 19 -12.36 6.60 9.92
CA VAL A 19 -11.32 7.35 10.66
C VAL A 19 -9.90 6.77 10.48
N PHE A 20 -9.77 5.50 10.08
CA PHE A 20 -8.46 4.88 9.79
C PHE A 20 -8.55 3.87 8.64
N GLU A 21 -8.85 4.33 7.43
CA GLU A 21 -8.77 3.45 6.26
C GLU A 21 -7.34 2.93 6.07
N SER A 22 -7.24 1.64 5.77
CA SER A 22 -5.98 0.98 5.45
C SER A 22 -6.21 -0.01 4.33
N LEU A 23 -5.32 -0.03 3.35
CA LEU A 23 -5.31 -1.06 2.32
C LEU A 23 -4.50 -2.24 2.84
N ASN A 24 -5.12 -3.42 2.90
CA ASN A 24 -4.43 -4.66 3.20
C ASN A 24 -4.43 -5.52 1.93
N SER A 25 -3.27 -6.01 1.52
CA SER A 25 -3.10 -6.81 0.31
C SER A 25 -2.08 -7.91 0.55
N ASN A 26 -2.30 -9.09 -0.05
CA ASN A 26 -1.22 -10.05 -0.26
C ASN A 26 -0.91 -10.06 -1.76
N THR A 27 0.35 -9.83 -2.09
CA THR A 27 0.83 -9.63 -3.46
C THR A 27 1.78 -10.76 -3.82
N ALA A 28 1.49 -11.44 -4.92
CA ALA A 28 2.36 -12.46 -5.50
C ALA A 28 3.21 -11.82 -6.61
N ILE A 29 4.53 -12.00 -6.57
CA ILE A 29 5.46 -11.41 -7.53
C ILE A 29 6.22 -12.54 -8.22
N LYS A 30 6.16 -12.59 -9.55
CA LYS A 30 6.90 -13.59 -10.34
C LYS A 30 8.41 -13.51 -10.11
N PRO A 31 9.15 -14.58 -10.42
CA PRO A 31 10.62 -14.54 -10.44
C PRO A 31 11.13 -13.37 -11.26
N LYS A 32 12.10 -12.62 -10.72
CA LYS A 32 12.75 -11.47 -11.37
C LYS A 32 11.84 -10.31 -11.81
N GLU A 33 10.57 -10.31 -11.39
CA GLU A 33 9.66 -9.18 -11.61
C GLU A 33 9.61 -8.26 -10.39
N LYS A 34 9.03 -7.08 -10.59
CA LYS A 34 8.80 -6.12 -9.52
C LYS A 34 7.33 -5.68 -9.44
N PHE A 35 6.84 -5.55 -8.21
CA PHE A 35 5.59 -4.89 -7.92
C PHE A 35 5.87 -3.42 -7.58
N VAL A 36 5.08 -2.54 -8.16
CA VAL A 36 5.22 -1.09 -8.00
C VAL A 36 3.93 -0.54 -7.41
N LEU A 37 4.06 0.19 -6.30
CA LEU A 37 2.96 0.83 -5.59
C LEU A 37 3.17 2.35 -5.54
N GLY A 38 2.18 3.11 -5.98
CA GLY A 38 2.21 4.58 -5.98
C GLY A 38 2.91 5.18 -7.20
N ASN A 39 2.90 4.52 -8.36
CA ASN A 39 3.42 5.13 -9.59
C ASN A 39 2.40 6.09 -10.25
N ASN A 40 1.91 7.05 -9.49
CA ASN A 40 0.95 8.07 -9.88
C ASN A 40 1.10 9.30 -8.97
N LYS A 41 0.30 10.35 -9.19
CA LYS A 41 0.25 11.47 -8.23
C LYS A 41 -0.50 11.06 -6.97
N HIS A 42 0.17 11.18 -5.82
CA HIS A 42 -0.39 10.83 -4.51
C HIS A 42 0.37 11.57 -3.39
N GLY A 43 -0.23 11.64 -2.20
CA GLY A 43 0.32 12.12 -0.94
C GLY A 43 1.27 11.14 -0.26
N VAL A 44 1.65 11.39 0.98
CA VAL A 44 2.55 10.49 1.73
C VAL A 44 1.79 9.24 2.16
N PHE A 45 2.41 8.07 2.04
CA PHE A 45 1.88 6.81 2.58
C PHE A 45 2.94 6.05 3.38
N LYS A 46 2.49 5.13 4.22
CA LYS A 46 3.33 4.20 4.98
C LYS A 46 2.88 2.79 4.70
N THR A 47 3.81 1.92 4.36
CA THR A 47 3.56 0.50 4.11
C THR A 47 4.31 -0.34 5.14
N HIS A 48 3.57 -1.19 5.84
CA HIS A 48 4.14 -2.32 6.55
C HIS A 48 4.17 -3.52 5.59
N LEU A 49 5.34 -4.15 5.46
CA LEU A 49 5.59 -5.29 4.59
C LEU A 49 5.95 -6.50 5.46
N LYS A 50 5.45 -7.68 5.10
CA LYS A 50 5.93 -8.97 5.59
C LYS A 50 6.24 -9.86 4.39
N ASN A 51 7.48 -10.35 4.30
CA ASN A 51 7.86 -11.33 3.30
C ASN A 51 7.34 -12.71 3.75
N GLU A 52 6.25 -13.16 3.16
CA GLU A 52 5.66 -14.48 3.46
C GLU A 52 6.31 -15.59 2.62
N GLY A 53 7.10 -15.22 1.61
CA GLY A 53 7.75 -16.15 0.69
C GLY A 53 9.09 -16.69 1.20
N ILE A 54 9.80 -17.37 0.31
CA ILE A 54 11.11 -17.97 0.54
C ILE A 54 12.25 -17.26 -0.20
N THR A 55 11.92 -16.29 -1.07
CA THR A 55 12.91 -15.51 -1.80
C THR A 55 13.22 -14.21 -1.06
N VAL A 56 14.42 -13.67 -1.28
CA VAL A 56 14.78 -12.35 -0.75
C VAL A 56 14.13 -11.27 -1.60
N LEU A 57 13.50 -10.30 -0.94
CA LEU A 57 12.89 -9.15 -1.60
C LEU A 57 13.78 -7.92 -1.49
N LYS A 58 14.00 -7.22 -2.59
CA LYS A 58 14.68 -5.93 -2.60
C LYS A 58 13.65 -4.82 -2.63
N ILE A 59 13.61 -4.01 -1.57
CA ILE A 59 12.63 -2.93 -1.41
C ILE A 59 13.34 -1.60 -1.57
N TYR A 60 12.83 -0.75 -2.45
CA TYR A 60 13.40 0.59 -2.66
C TYR A 60 12.33 1.58 -3.10
N GLN A 61 12.69 2.86 -3.09
CA GLN A 61 11.80 3.94 -3.48
C GLN A 61 12.35 4.65 -4.71
N ALA A 62 11.47 5.05 -5.63
CA ALA A 62 11.82 5.82 -6.82
C ALA A 62 10.83 6.99 -6.99
N PRO A 63 11.30 8.25 -6.87
CA PRO A 63 10.48 9.42 -7.19
C PRO A 63 9.97 9.36 -8.64
N ILE A 64 8.74 9.83 -8.89
CA ILE A 64 8.17 9.83 -10.26
C ILE A 64 8.91 10.79 -11.21
N ASP A 65 9.66 11.75 -10.66
CA ASP A 65 10.51 12.71 -11.36
C ASP A 65 11.97 12.23 -11.53
N GLY A 66 12.29 11.02 -11.04
CA GLY A 66 13.57 10.34 -11.25
C GLY A 66 14.42 10.18 -9.99
N GLY A 67 15.39 9.25 -10.07
CA GLY A 67 16.27 8.88 -8.96
C GLY A 67 15.80 7.65 -8.19
N SER A 68 16.60 7.22 -7.22
CA SER A 68 16.29 6.08 -6.36
C SER A 68 16.90 6.26 -4.98
N TYR A 69 16.17 5.82 -3.96
CA TYR A 69 16.69 5.72 -2.60
C TYR A 69 17.40 4.38 -2.38
N SER A 70 18.24 4.30 -1.34
CA SER A 70 18.96 3.09 -0.97
C SER A 70 18.00 1.91 -0.73
N PRO A 71 18.31 0.72 -1.27
CA PRO A 71 17.47 -0.45 -1.07
C PRO A 71 17.63 -1.04 0.33
N ILE A 72 16.58 -1.73 0.79
CA ILE A 72 16.64 -2.69 1.90
C ILE A 72 16.41 -4.10 1.34
N MET A 73 17.13 -5.08 1.90
CA MET A 73 16.93 -6.49 1.59
C MET A 73 16.05 -7.09 2.69
N LEU A 74 14.88 -7.58 2.32
CA LEU A 74 13.90 -8.17 3.23
C LEU A 74 13.95 -9.68 3.08
N GLN A 75 14.51 -10.36 4.07
CA GLN A 75 14.67 -11.82 4.08
C GLN A 75 13.31 -12.52 4.23
N PRO A 76 13.22 -13.82 3.91
CA PRO A 76 12.03 -14.63 4.20
C PRO A 76 11.57 -14.46 5.65
N GLN A 77 10.25 -14.31 5.85
CA GLN A 77 9.59 -14.11 7.15
C GLN A 77 9.90 -12.79 7.86
N GLU A 78 10.78 -11.94 7.32
CA GLU A 78 11.05 -10.63 7.89
C GLU A 78 9.94 -9.61 7.60
N THR A 79 9.92 -8.56 8.42
CA THR A 79 9.03 -7.43 8.25
C THR A 79 9.80 -6.12 8.16
N ALA A 80 9.25 -5.17 7.40
CA ALA A 80 9.78 -3.81 7.32
C ALA A 80 8.64 -2.80 7.31
N THR A 81 8.95 -1.58 7.72
CA THR A 81 8.03 -0.45 7.57
C THR A 81 8.71 0.64 6.78
N VAL A 82 8.14 0.98 5.62
CA VAL A 82 8.66 2.02 4.74
C VAL A 82 7.68 3.18 4.73
N LYS A 83 8.19 4.39 5.01
CA LYS A 83 7.45 5.63 4.78
C LYS A 83 7.81 6.14 3.39
N THR A 84 6.83 6.23 2.52
CA THR A 84 7.00 6.65 1.14
C THR A 84 6.62 8.12 0.99
N ALA A 85 7.53 8.91 0.42
CA ALA A 85 7.30 10.32 0.18
C ALA A 85 6.17 10.57 -0.83
N LYS A 86 5.70 11.81 -0.88
CA LYS A 86 4.74 12.26 -1.91
C LYS A 86 5.31 11.95 -3.30
N ASN A 87 4.46 11.51 -4.23
CA ASN A 87 4.85 11.29 -5.64
C ASN A 87 6.10 10.42 -5.79
N THR A 88 6.18 9.34 -5.01
CA THR A 88 7.32 8.41 -4.98
C THR A 88 6.76 7.00 -4.96
N ALA A 89 7.22 6.17 -5.87
CA ALA A 89 6.81 4.78 -5.91
C ALA A 89 7.59 3.95 -4.88
N LEU A 90 6.90 3.03 -4.21
CA LEU A 90 7.50 1.91 -3.49
C LEU A 90 7.63 0.73 -4.43
N ILE A 91 8.83 0.21 -4.60
CA ILE A 91 9.14 -0.90 -5.49
C ILE A 91 9.56 -2.10 -4.66
N ILE A 92 8.96 -3.25 -4.95
CA ILE A 92 9.23 -4.55 -4.33
C ILE A 92 9.70 -5.47 -5.44
N GLU A 93 11.00 -5.73 -5.49
CA GLU A 93 11.63 -6.57 -6.49
C GLU A 93 11.86 -7.98 -5.93
N ASN A 94 11.40 -9.00 -6.66
CA ASN A 94 11.67 -10.40 -6.32
C ASN A 94 13.01 -10.81 -6.92
N THR A 95 14.01 -11.04 -6.08
CA THR A 95 15.36 -11.39 -6.52
C THR A 95 15.55 -12.88 -6.83
N GLY A 96 14.60 -13.72 -6.45
CA GLY A 96 14.68 -15.18 -6.57
C GLY A 96 14.19 -15.75 -7.90
N GLU A 97 14.28 -17.08 -8.01
CA GLU A 97 13.78 -17.88 -9.15
C GLU A 97 12.37 -18.45 -8.92
N GLU A 98 11.78 -18.19 -7.76
CA GLU A 98 10.44 -18.64 -7.37
C GLU A 98 9.50 -17.45 -7.13
N TYR A 99 8.19 -17.69 -7.08
CA TYR A 99 7.24 -16.64 -6.74
C TYR A 99 7.49 -16.13 -5.31
N ALA A 100 7.53 -14.81 -5.16
CA ALA A 100 7.46 -14.18 -3.86
C ALA A 100 6.00 -13.96 -3.43
N SER A 101 5.75 -14.00 -2.12
CA SER A 101 4.50 -13.55 -1.51
C SER A 101 4.83 -12.49 -0.46
N VAL A 102 4.21 -11.32 -0.58
CA VAL A 102 4.39 -10.21 0.36
C VAL A 102 3.04 -9.71 0.85
N THR A 103 2.88 -9.65 2.17
CA THR A 103 1.72 -8.99 2.79
C THR A 103 2.03 -7.51 2.95
N LEU A 104 1.11 -6.66 2.50
CA LEU A 104 1.18 -5.21 2.56
C LEU A 104 0.04 -4.68 3.41
N LYS A 105 0.37 -3.78 4.35
CA LYS A 105 -0.60 -2.96 5.07
C LYS A 105 -0.23 -1.50 4.90
N VAL A 106 -1.03 -0.79 4.10
CA VAL A 106 -0.79 0.59 3.69
C VAL A 106 -1.73 1.53 4.43
N ARG A 107 -1.19 2.66 4.88
CA ARG A 107 -1.92 3.76 5.52
C ARG A 107 -1.44 5.10 4.99
N GLY A 108 -2.25 6.15 5.15
CA GLY A 108 -1.97 7.49 4.61
C GLY A 108 -2.80 7.72 3.37
N ASP A 109 -2.20 8.28 2.32
CA ASP A 109 -2.88 8.34 1.02
C ASP A 109 -3.04 6.93 0.42
N LEU A 110 -4.27 6.59 0.02
CA LEU A 110 -4.63 5.30 -0.58
C LEU A 110 -5.00 5.42 -2.07
N ASN A 111 -4.96 6.63 -2.64
CA ASN A 111 -5.11 6.84 -4.09
C ASN A 111 -3.84 6.42 -4.84
N LEU A 112 -3.50 5.13 -4.75
CA LEU A 112 -2.24 4.56 -5.21
C LEU A 112 -2.48 3.65 -6.42
N GLY A 113 -1.73 3.89 -7.49
CA GLY A 113 -1.63 3.00 -8.63
C GLY A 113 -0.78 1.78 -8.31
N MET A 114 -1.16 0.62 -8.85
CA MET A 114 -0.45 -0.64 -8.69
C MET A 114 -0.11 -1.21 -10.07
N SER A 115 1.13 -1.64 -10.27
CA SER A 115 1.55 -2.30 -11.50
C SER A 115 2.59 -3.38 -11.25
N TYR A 116 2.67 -4.33 -12.18
CA TYR A 116 3.77 -5.27 -12.28
C TYR A 116 4.66 -4.87 -13.46
N ASN A 117 5.96 -4.89 -13.25
CA ASN A 117 6.95 -4.52 -14.26
C ASN A 117 8.02 -5.61 -14.38
N ASN A 118 8.48 -5.85 -15.61
CA ASN A 118 9.44 -6.91 -15.96
C ASN A 118 10.80 -6.37 -16.40
N GLN A 119 11.02 -5.06 -16.27
CA GLN A 119 12.24 -4.37 -16.72
C GLN A 119 12.95 -3.71 -15.55
#